data_AF-A0A6A0B5R2-F1
#
_entry.id   AF-A0A6A0B5R2-F1
#
_cell.length_a   1.000
_cell.length_b   1.000
_cell.length_c   1.000
_cell.angle_alpha   90.00
_cell.angle_beta   90.00
_cell.angle_gamma   90.00
#
_symmetry.space_group_name_H-M   'P 1'
#
loop_
_entity.id
_entity.type
_entity.pdbx_description
1 polymer ?
#
loop_
_entity_poly.entity_id
_entity_poly.type
_entity_poly.pdbx_seq_one_letter_code
_entity_poly.pdbx_strand_id
1 'polypeptide(L)'
;MEIQKDLIHLRKSFATKEDAITFCGEQLVSGGYVTESYVPAMIERNKELSVYMGNFIAIPHGTDAAKKDVLKTGITIVQVPRGVDFGDENDPKIATVLFGIAGVGNEHLDLIQKISIFCADVDNVVKLADATTADEIANLLNAVEV
;
A
#
# COMPACT_ATOMS: atom_id res chain seq x y z
N MET A 1 1.31 -6.98 13.53
CA MET A 1 0.23 -6.70 12.55
C MET A 1 -0.27 -8.05 12.08
N GLU A 2 -1.58 -8.32 11.93
CA GLU A 2 -2.03 -9.62 11.40
C GLU A 2 -2.30 -9.49 9.91
N ILE A 3 -1.31 -9.86 9.08
CA ILE A 3 -1.42 -9.75 7.63
C ILE A 3 -2.31 -10.86 7.05
N GLN A 4 -3.34 -10.45 6.31
CA GLN A 4 -4.22 -11.35 5.56
C GLN A 4 -3.57 -11.74 4.24
N LYS A 5 -3.25 -13.03 4.07
CA LYS A 5 -2.53 -13.54 2.89
C LYS A 5 -3.29 -13.32 1.59
N ASP A 6 -4.61 -13.35 1.64
CA ASP A 6 -5.49 -13.16 0.46
C ASP A 6 -5.44 -11.74 -0.11
N LEU A 7 -4.88 -10.78 0.64
CA LEU A 7 -4.66 -9.40 0.19
C LEU A 7 -3.20 -9.14 -0.22
N ILE A 8 -2.39 -10.18 -0.35
CA ILE A 8 -1.02 -10.09 -0.85
C ILE A 8 -1.00 -10.46 -2.32
N HIS A 9 -0.50 -9.54 -3.15
CA HIS A 9 -0.47 -9.69 -4.59
C HIS A 9 0.96 -9.58 -5.11
N LEU A 10 1.51 -10.71 -5.53
CA LEU A 10 2.88 -10.82 -6.01
C LEU A 10 3.01 -10.47 -7.49
N ARG A 11 4.21 -10.03 -7.90
CA ARG A 11 4.62 -9.90 -9.30
C ARG A 11 3.64 -9.09 -10.18
N LYS A 12 3.05 -8.04 -9.62
CA LYS A 12 2.19 -7.13 -10.38
C LYS A 12 3.04 -6.18 -11.22
N SER A 13 2.41 -5.57 -12.22
CA SER A 13 2.99 -4.50 -13.00
C SER A 13 1.89 -3.56 -13.46
N PHE A 14 2.19 -2.27 -13.44
CA PHE A 14 1.26 -1.20 -13.76
C PHE A 14 1.93 -0.23 -14.73
N ALA A 15 1.16 0.37 -15.63
CA ALA A 15 1.68 1.38 -16.54
C ALA A 15 1.80 2.74 -15.85
N THR A 16 0.85 3.04 -14.95
CA THR A 16 0.79 4.31 -14.23
C THR A 16 0.61 4.09 -12.73
N LYS A 17 0.92 5.12 -11.94
CA LYS A 17 0.62 5.14 -10.50
C LYS A 17 -0.88 5.11 -10.24
N GLU A 18 -1.69 5.70 -11.10
CA GLU A 18 -3.15 5.65 -11.01
C GLU A 18 -3.69 4.21 -11.15
N ASP A 19 -3.16 3.42 -12.09
CA ASP A 19 -3.53 2.00 -12.23
C ASP A 19 -3.17 1.22 -10.97
N ALA A 20 -2.00 1.50 -10.40
CA ALA A 20 -1.51 0.83 -9.20
C ALA A 20 -2.34 1.18 -7.95
N ILE A 21 -2.69 2.47 -7.79
CA ILE A 21 -3.57 2.94 -6.71
C ILE A 21 -4.98 2.34 -6.85
N THR A 22 -5.51 2.32 -8.09
CA THR A 22 -6.83 1.77 -8.39
C THR A 22 -6.87 0.29 -8.02
N PHE A 23 -5.87 -0.48 -8.43
CA PHE A 23 -5.75 -1.88 -8.07
C PHE A 23 -5.77 -2.08 -6.56
N CYS A 24 -4.97 -1.31 -5.79
CA CYS A 24 -4.99 -1.38 -4.33
C CYS A 24 -6.40 -1.13 -3.75
N GLY A 25 -7.10 -0.11 -4.26
CA GLY A 25 -8.47 0.18 -3.83
C GLY A 25 -9.44 -0.96 -4.15
N GLU A 26 -9.36 -1.53 -5.34
CA GLU A 26 -10.18 -2.68 -5.75
C GLU A 26 -9.94 -3.92 -4.88
N GLN A 27 -8.69 -4.17 -4.45
CA GLN A 27 -8.41 -5.29 -3.55
C GLN A 27 -9.03 -5.06 -2.16
N LEU A 28 -9.01 -3.82 -1.66
CA LEU A 28 -9.68 -3.46 -0.41
C LEU A 28 -11.21 -3.58 -0.53
N VAL A 29 -11.80 -3.20 -1.66
CA VAL A 29 -13.23 -3.39 -1.94
C VAL A 29 -13.57 -4.88 -2.00
N SER A 30 -12.82 -5.66 -2.77
CA SER A 30 -13.03 -7.12 -2.90
C SER A 30 -12.88 -7.86 -1.57
N GLY A 31 -11.99 -7.38 -0.70
CA GLY A 31 -11.82 -7.90 0.66
C GLY A 31 -12.89 -7.43 1.66
N GLY A 32 -13.79 -6.51 1.27
CA GLY A 32 -14.84 -5.97 2.12
C GLY A 32 -14.34 -5.00 3.21
N TYR A 33 -13.21 -4.33 2.97
CA TYR A 33 -12.64 -3.33 3.89
C TYR A 33 -13.20 -1.93 3.66
N VAL A 34 -13.59 -1.64 2.42
CA VAL A 34 -14.06 -0.32 2.00
C VAL A 34 -15.20 -0.45 0.99
N THR A 35 -15.97 0.62 0.80
CA THR A 35 -16.94 0.74 -0.30
C THR A 35 -16.24 1.13 -1.61
N GLU A 36 -16.91 0.95 -2.76
CA GLU A 36 -16.39 1.34 -4.08
C GLU A 36 -16.00 2.81 -4.17
N SER A 37 -16.68 3.68 -3.42
CA SER A 37 -16.39 5.12 -3.34
C SER A 37 -15.00 5.44 -2.79
N TYR A 38 -14.35 4.48 -2.11
CA TYR A 38 -13.02 4.68 -1.55
C TYR A 38 -11.92 4.71 -2.63
N VAL A 39 -12.10 4.00 -3.74
CA VAL A 39 -11.12 3.93 -4.85
C VAL A 39 -10.83 5.31 -5.45
N PRO A 40 -11.82 6.11 -5.89
CA PRO A 40 -11.55 7.46 -6.39
C PRO A 40 -10.96 8.37 -5.31
N ALA A 41 -11.30 8.17 -4.02
CA ALA A 41 -10.69 8.93 -2.93
C ALA A 41 -9.20 8.62 -2.74
N MET A 42 -8.75 7.38 -3.01
CA MET A 42 -7.31 7.04 -2.99
C MET A 42 -6.54 7.75 -4.11
N ILE A 43 -7.16 7.87 -5.28
CA ILE A 43 -6.60 8.62 -6.41
C ILE A 43 -6.54 10.12 -6.09
N GLU A 44 -7.62 10.68 -5.54
CA GLU A 44 -7.68 12.06 -5.09
C GLU A 44 -6.59 12.35 -4.04
N ARG A 45 -6.43 11.47 -3.05
CA ARG A 45 -5.41 11.62 -2.01
C ARG A 45 -4.01 11.81 -2.59
N ASN A 46 -3.63 11.02 -3.60
CA ASN A 46 -2.32 11.13 -4.26
C ASN A 46 -2.17 12.42 -5.07
N LYS A 47 -3.27 12.95 -5.64
CA LYS A 47 -3.27 14.23 -6.36
C LYS A 47 -3.07 15.42 -5.42
N GLU A 48 -3.67 15.37 -4.24
CA GLU A 48 -3.51 16.41 -3.21
C GLU A 48 -2.09 16.41 -2.64
N LEU A 49 -1.59 15.22 -2.30
CA LEU A 49 -0.24 15.04 -1.78
C LEU A 49 0.20 13.61 -2.06
N SER A 50 1.37 13.46 -2.67
CA SER A 50 1.92 12.16 -3.09
C SER A 50 1.83 11.11 -1.97
N VAL A 51 1.40 9.91 -2.34
CA VAL A 51 1.40 8.74 -1.44
C VAL A 51 2.71 7.95 -1.51
N TYR A 52 3.71 8.42 -2.28
CA TYR A 52 5.05 7.86 -2.24
C TYR A 52 5.73 8.23 -0.90
N MET A 53 6.27 7.24 -0.21
CA MET A 53 6.82 7.43 1.13
C MET A 53 8.36 7.43 1.18
N GLY A 54 9.03 7.11 0.07
CA GLY A 54 10.48 6.90 0.03
C GLY A 54 10.84 5.41 0.10
N ASN A 55 12.12 5.09 0.05
CA ASN A 55 12.65 3.72 0.13
C ASN A 55 11.93 2.72 -0.77
N PHE A 56 11.58 3.12 -1.99
CA PHE A 56 10.87 2.28 -2.97
C PHE A 56 9.48 1.81 -2.54
N ILE A 57 8.80 2.54 -1.65
CA ILE A 57 7.45 2.19 -1.23
C ILE A 57 6.45 3.34 -1.43
N ALA A 58 5.20 2.97 -1.68
CA ALA A 58 4.07 3.88 -1.64
C ALA A 58 2.97 3.31 -0.74
N ILE A 59 2.18 4.21 -0.15
CA ILE A 59 1.12 3.89 0.81
C ILE A 59 -0.26 4.38 0.33
N PRO A 60 -0.82 3.91 -0.80
CA PRO A 60 -2.14 4.37 -1.25
C PRO A 60 -3.21 4.27 -0.14
N HIS A 61 -3.86 5.39 0.17
CA HIS A 61 -4.95 5.47 1.15
C HIS A 61 -5.93 6.57 0.73
N GLY A 62 -7.16 6.55 1.25
CA GLY A 62 -8.17 7.55 0.93
C GLY A 62 -7.94 8.90 1.62
N THR A 63 -8.70 9.91 1.20
CA THR A 63 -8.76 11.22 1.87
C THR A 63 -9.46 11.11 3.24
N ASP A 64 -9.29 12.14 4.08
CA ASP A 64 -9.98 12.21 5.39
C ASP A 64 -11.51 12.16 5.25
N ALA A 65 -12.06 12.76 4.19
CA ALA A 65 -13.50 12.76 3.91
C ALA A 65 -14.04 11.36 3.56
N ALA A 66 -13.19 10.46 3.08
CA ALA A 66 -13.52 9.09 2.71
C ALA A 66 -13.44 8.11 3.89
N LYS A 67 -13.13 8.56 5.11
CA LYS A 67 -13.16 7.69 6.31
C LYS A 67 -14.51 7.00 6.53
N LYS A 68 -15.61 7.64 6.12
CA LYS A 68 -16.98 7.08 6.15
C LYS A 68 -17.16 5.85 5.26
N ASP A 69 -16.29 5.68 4.26
CA ASP A 69 -16.33 4.58 3.28
C ASP A 69 -15.47 3.39 3.73
N VAL A 70 -14.78 3.49 4.88
CA VAL A 70 -14.04 2.38 5.50
C VAL A 70 -14.98 1.56 6.38
N LEU A 71 -15.16 0.30 6.01
CA LEU A 71 -15.98 -0.68 6.74
C LEU A 71 -15.17 -1.36 7.85
N LYS A 72 -13.89 -1.65 7.58
CA LYS A 72 -12.95 -2.31 8.50
C LYS A 72 -11.53 -1.85 8.21
N THR A 73 -10.69 -1.82 9.25
CA THR A 73 -9.25 -1.59 9.07
C THR A 73 -8.60 -2.77 8.38
N GLY A 74 -7.73 -2.48 7.40
CA GLY A 74 -7.06 -3.50 6.62
C GLY A 74 -5.97 -2.94 5.71
N ILE A 75 -5.18 -3.87 5.18
CA ILE A 75 -4.06 -3.57 4.31
C ILE A 75 -4.00 -4.58 3.17
N THR A 76 -3.85 -4.09 1.94
CA THR A 76 -3.40 -4.89 0.80
C THR A 76 -1.94 -4.59 0.52
N ILE A 77 -1.17 -5.63 0.20
CA ILE A 77 0.25 -5.53 -0.09
C ILE A 77 0.46 -5.97 -1.53
N VAL A 78 0.97 -5.07 -2.34
CA VAL A 78 1.14 -5.29 -3.77
C VAL A 78 2.61 -5.15 -4.12
N GLN A 79 3.23 -6.27 -4.51
CA GLN A 79 4.61 -6.30 -4.98
C GLN A 79 4.65 -5.99 -6.47
N VAL A 80 5.48 -5.03 -6.85
CA VAL A 80 5.67 -4.53 -8.22
C VAL A 80 7.17 -4.61 -8.56
N PRO A 81 7.71 -5.79 -8.92
CA PRO A 81 9.16 -5.99 -9.04
C PRO A 81 9.86 -5.07 -10.06
N ARG A 82 9.14 -4.66 -11.11
CA ARG A 82 9.66 -3.73 -12.12
C ARG A 82 9.56 -2.25 -11.72
N GLY A 83 8.99 -1.98 -10.55
CA GLY A 83 8.66 -0.65 -10.11
C GLY A 83 7.45 -0.06 -10.82
N VAL A 84 6.85 0.95 -10.18
CA VAL A 84 5.91 1.90 -10.79
C VAL A 84 6.34 3.30 -10.35
N ASP A 85 6.37 4.24 -11.28
CA ASP A 85 6.82 5.60 -11.00
C ASP A 85 5.68 6.44 -10.40
N PHE A 86 5.85 6.91 -9.17
CA PHE A 86 4.95 7.82 -8.48
C PHE A 86 5.34 9.31 -8.64
N GLY A 87 6.49 9.58 -9.24
CA GLY A 87 7.08 10.90 -9.41
C GLY A 87 6.57 11.64 -10.63
N ASP A 88 7.42 12.53 -11.14
CA ASP A 88 7.27 13.21 -12.42
C ASP A 88 8.51 12.95 -13.30
N GLU A 89 8.49 13.47 -14.53
CA GLU A 89 9.56 13.24 -15.52
C GLU A 89 10.95 13.69 -15.05
N ASN A 90 11.03 14.67 -14.13
CA ASN A 90 12.30 15.24 -13.65
C ASN A 90 12.75 14.66 -12.31
N ASP A 91 11.82 14.13 -11.52
CA ASP A 91 12.07 13.49 -10.21
C ASP A 91 11.31 12.15 -10.10
N PRO A 92 11.81 11.07 -10.77
CA PRO A 92 11.19 9.76 -10.70
C PRO A 92 11.19 9.18 -9.28
N LYS A 93 10.06 8.62 -8.87
CA LYS A 93 9.85 8.02 -7.54
C LYS A 93 9.35 6.60 -7.69
N ILE A 94 10.29 5.69 -7.89
CA ILE A 94 9.98 4.30 -8.19
C ILE A 94 9.56 3.57 -6.91
N ALA A 95 8.34 3.02 -6.89
CA ALA A 95 7.87 2.13 -5.83
C ALA A 95 7.85 0.66 -6.31
N THR A 96 8.46 -0.24 -5.54
CA THR A 96 8.47 -1.70 -5.77
C THR A 96 7.51 -2.46 -4.86
N VAL A 97 7.04 -1.83 -3.79
CA VAL A 97 6.00 -2.37 -2.90
C VAL A 97 4.98 -1.29 -2.58
N LEU A 98 3.71 -1.63 -2.69
CA LEU A 98 2.59 -0.75 -2.37
C LEU A 98 1.83 -1.33 -1.19
N PHE A 99 1.50 -0.45 -0.24
CA PHE A 99 0.65 -0.78 0.89
C PHE A 99 -0.66 0.00 0.75
N GLY A 100 -1.68 -0.63 0.19
CA GLY A 100 -3.02 -0.06 0.14
C GLY A 100 -3.67 -0.13 1.52
N ILE A 101 -3.99 1.00 2.13
CA ILE A 101 -4.40 1.08 3.53
C ILE A 101 -5.84 1.60 3.65
N ALA A 102 -6.64 0.88 4.43
CA ALA A 102 -7.92 1.34 4.94
C ALA A 102 -7.85 1.32 6.47
N GLY A 103 -8.25 2.40 7.14
CA GLY A 103 -8.25 2.46 8.60
C GLY A 103 -9.47 3.16 9.15
N VAL A 104 -10.18 2.51 10.07
CA VAL A 104 -11.32 3.09 10.78
C VAL A 104 -10.80 4.18 11.72
N GLY A 105 -11.45 5.35 11.68
CA GLY A 105 -11.01 6.51 12.47
C GLY A 105 -9.57 6.92 12.13
N ASN A 106 -8.66 6.71 13.08
CA ASN A 106 -7.23 7.04 12.94
C ASN A 106 -6.31 5.81 12.90
N GLU A 107 -6.84 4.59 12.84
CA GLU A 107 -6.03 3.36 12.83
C GLU A 107 -5.11 3.24 11.60
N HIS A 108 -5.41 3.97 10.51
CA HIS A 108 -4.51 4.06 9.37
C HIS A 108 -3.14 4.64 9.76
N LEU A 109 -3.09 5.56 10.74
CA LEU A 109 -1.82 6.13 11.21
C LEU A 109 -0.95 5.09 11.91
N ASP A 110 -1.55 4.18 12.68
CA ASP A 110 -0.82 3.10 13.36
C ASP A 110 -0.24 2.11 12.33
N LEU A 111 -1.01 1.80 11.27
CA LEU A 111 -0.53 0.98 10.16
C LEU A 111 0.62 1.67 9.40
N ILE A 112 0.45 2.96 9.06
CA ILE A 112 1.48 3.74 8.39
C ILE A 112 2.75 3.78 9.24
N GLN A 113 2.66 4.02 10.55
CA GLN A 113 3.82 4.04 11.44
C GLN A 113 4.57 2.71 11.43
N LYS A 114 3.85 1.58 11.54
CA LYS A 114 4.43 0.22 11.48
C LYS A 114 5.18 -0.02 10.18
N ILE A 115 4.57 0.34 9.05
CA ILE A 115 5.16 0.21 7.71
C ILE A 115 6.41 1.09 7.61
N SER A 116 6.32 2.35 8.06
CA SER A 116 7.45 3.29 8.05
C SER A 116 8.64 2.80 8.85
N ILE A 117 8.42 2.24 10.04
CA ILE A 117 9.50 1.68 10.87
C ILE A 117 10.16 0.50 10.18
N PHE A 118 9.37 -0.44 9.66
CA PHE A 118 9.91 -1.62 8.98
C PHE A 118 10.68 -1.27 7.71
N CYS A 119 10.14 -0.35 6.91
CA CYS A 119 10.68 0.06 5.62
C CYS A 119 11.74 1.17 5.74
N ALA A 120 12.03 1.66 6.95
CA ALA A 120 13.16 2.55 7.19
C ALA A 120 14.50 1.86 6.86
N ASP A 121 14.55 0.54 7.07
CA ASP A 121 15.62 -0.32 6.59
C ASP A 121 15.33 -0.76 5.14
N VAL A 122 16.14 -0.29 4.19
CA VAL A 122 15.98 -0.60 2.77
C VAL A 122 16.17 -2.10 2.51
N ASP A 123 16.97 -2.81 3.30
CA ASP A 123 17.15 -4.26 3.14
C ASP A 123 15.83 -5.02 3.39
N ASN A 124 14.96 -4.49 4.24
CA ASN A 124 13.63 -5.06 4.45
C ASN A 124 12.71 -4.83 3.24
N VAL A 125 12.81 -3.67 2.59
CA VAL A 125 12.06 -3.42 1.35
C VAL A 125 12.55 -4.33 0.23
N VAL A 126 13.87 -4.55 0.11
CA VAL A 126 14.43 -5.49 -0.86
C VAL A 126 13.88 -6.90 -0.63
N LYS A 127 13.86 -7.39 0.63
CA LYS A 127 13.27 -8.69 0.96
C LYS A 127 11.79 -8.78 0.54
N LEU A 128 11.01 -7.72 0.73
CA LEU A 128 9.61 -7.68 0.25
C LEU A 128 9.52 -7.70 -1.27
N ALA A 129 10.39 -6.95 -1.96
CA ALA A 129 10.42 -6.86 -3.42
C ALA A 129 10.86 -8.18 -4.10
N ASP A 130 11.71 -8.96 -3.43
CA ASP A 130 12.24 -10.24 -3.92
C ASP A 130 11.43 -11.46 -3.46
N ALA A 131 10.52 -11.28 -2.49
CA ALA A 131 9.68 -12.35 -1.96
C ALA A 131 8.95 -13.10 -3.09
N THR A 132 8.98 -14.41 -3.03
CA THR A 132 8.41 -15.29 -4.06
C THR A 132 7.06 -15.86 -3.67
N THR A 133 6.69 -15.75 -2.39
CA THR A 133 5.44 -16.25 -1.80
C THR A 133 4.77 -15.20 -0.91
N ALA A 134 3.44 -15.31 -0.76
CA ALA A 134 2.67 -14.47 0.14
C ALA A 134 3.06 -14.70 1.61
N ASP A 135 3.47 -15.93 1.94
CA ASP A 135 3.94 -16.32 3.27
C ASP A 135 5.22 -15.59 3.66
N GLU A 136 6.18 -15.44 2.74
CA GLU A 136 7.40 -14.68 2.99
C GLU A 136 7.09 -13.22 3.34
N ILE A 137 6.22 -12.56 2.56
CA ILE A 137 5.78 -11.18 2.84
C ILE A 137 5.06 -11.09 4.19
N ALA A 138 4.12 -12.00 4.45
CA ALA A 138 3.37 -12.01 5.70
C ALA A 138 4.30 -12.20 6.92
N ASN A 139 5.24 -13.13 6.84
CA ASN A 139 6.19 -13.40 7.92
C ASN A 139 7.11 -12.21 8.19
N LEU A 140 7.61 -11.54 7.15
CA LEU A 140 8.45 -10.34 7.28
C LEU A 140 7.72 -9.22 8.03
N LEU A 141 6.46 -8.96 7.68
CA LEU A 141 5.66 -7.87 8.25
C LEU A 141 5.05 -8.23 9.62
N ASN A 142 4.82 -9.51 9.90
CA ASN A 142 4.34 -9.96 11.20
C ASN A 142 5.45 -9.94 12.27
N ALA A 143 6.72 -10.08 11.87
CA ALA A 143 7.89 -10.02 12.75
C ALA A 143 8.20 -8.61 13.29
N VAL A 144 7.45 -7.59 12.85
CA VAL A 144 7.56 -6.22 13.35
C VAL A 144 6.88 -6.13 14.72
N GLU A 145 7.69 -6.25 15.77
CA GLU A 145 7.30 -5.87 17.12
C GLU A 145 7.36 -4.33 17.22
N VAL A 146 6.25 -3.72 17.64
CA VAL A 146 6.19 -2.29 18.01
C VAL A 146 5.95 -2.20 19.50
#